data_AF-A0A932FS70-F1
#
_entry.id   AF-A0A932FS70-F1
#
_cell.length_a   1.000
_cell.length_b   1.000
_cell.length_c   1.000
_cell.angle_alpha   90.00
_cell.angle_beta   90.00
_cell.angle_gamma   90.00
#
_symmetry.space_group_name_H-M   'P 1'
#
loop_
_entity.id
_entity.type
_entity.pdbx_description
1 polymer ?
#
loop_
_entity_poly.entity_id
_entity_poly.type
_entity_poly.pdbx_seq_one_letter_code
_entity_poly.pdbx_strand_id
1 'polypeptide(L)' 'MICIVAAPEGVALVERHHPEVPVYTPVVDRYLDARKYFVPGLGDFGDRLYGTAVLD' A
#
# COMPACT_ATOMS: atom_id res chain seq x y z
N MET A 1 4.04 -7.08 10.51
CA MET A 1 4.36 -6.56 9.16
C MET A 1 4.68 -5.09 9.26
N ILE A 2 5.69 -4.59 8.53
CA ILE A 2 6.00 -3.15 8.42
C ILE A 2 5.86 -2.74 6.96
N CYS A 3 5.16 -1.65 6.69
CA CYS A 3 5.06 -1.07 5.34
C CYS A 3 4.98 0.46 5.40
N ILE A 4 5.37 1.13 4.31
CA ILE A 4 5.37 2.61 4.23
C ILE A 4 3.95 3.17 4.08
N VAL A 5 3.06 2.44 3.42
CA VAL A 5 1.65 2.80 3.26
C VAL A 5 0.80 1.53 3.31
N ALA A 6 -0.43 1.65 3.79
CA ALA A 6 -1.45 0.61 3.70
C ALA A 6 -2.78 1.19 3.21
N ALA A 7 -3.71 0.31 2.84
CA ALA A 7 -5.10 0.65 2.53
C ALA A 7 -6.01 -0.10 3.51
N PRO A 8 -7.19 0.43 3.88
CA PRO A 8 -8.06 -0.18 4.87
C PRO A 8 -8.47 -1.61 4.49
N GLU A 9 -8.69 -1.87 3.20
CA GLU A 9 -9.03 -3.20 2.70
C GLU A 9 -7.88 -4.20 2.86
N GLY A 10 -6.64 -3.74 2.70
CA GLY A 10 -5.44 -4.55 2.89
C GLY A 10 -5.17 -4.87 4.37
N VAL A 11 -5.32 -3.86 5.25
CA VAL A 11 -5.18 -4.05 6.71
C VAL A 11 -6.21 -5.06 7.20
N ALA A 12 -7.49 -4.88 6.87
CA ALA A 12 -8.55 -5.79 7.27
C ALA A 12 -8.35 -7.22 6.73
N LEU A 13 -7.75 -7.38 5.55
CA LEU A 13 -7.44 -8.69 4.99
C LEU A 13 -6.34 -9.40 5.79
N VAL A 14 -5.27 -8.69 6.14
CA VAL A 14 -4.18 -9.24 6.97
C VAL A 14 -4.70 -9.59 8.36
N GLU A 15 -5.42 -8.69 9.01
CA GLU A 15 -5.99 -8.94 10.35
C GLU A 15 -6.95 -10.15 10.37
N ARG A 16 -7.72 -10.37 9.29
CA ARG A 16 -8.61 -11.53 9.18
C ARG A 16 -7.85 -12.85 9.08
N HIS A 17 -6.76 -12.90 8.31
CA HIS A 17 -6.02 -14.14 8.04
C HIS A 17 -4.89 -14.40 9.04
N HIS A 18 -4.34 -13.35 9.63
CA HIS A 18 -3.18 -13.35 10.52
C HIS A 18 -3.39 -12.35 11.69
N PRO A 19 -4.39 -12.58 12.56
CA PRO A 19 -4.71 -11.66 13.65
C PRO A 19 -3.57 -11.47 14.68
N GLU A 20 -2.62 -12.40 14.73
CA GLU A 20 -1.44 -12.36 15.58
C GLU A 20 -0.33 -11.42 15.05
N VAL A 21 -0.41 -11.00 13.79
CA VAL A 21 0.61 -10.18 13.14
C VAL A 21 0.21 -8.70 13.19
N PRO A 22 0.85 -7.87 14.05
CA PRO A 22 0.58 -6.44 14.05
C PRO A 22 1.07 -5.79 12.74
N VAL A 23 0.28 -4.86 12.21
CA VAL A 23 0.63 -4.03 11.05
C VAL A 23 1.11 -2.67 11.54
N TYR A 24 2.37 -2.35 11.26
CA TYR A 24 2.94 -1.03 11.55
C TYR A 24 3.14 -0.27 10.25
N THR A 25 2.49 0.88 10.14
CA THR A 25 2.60 1.76 8.97
C THR A 25 2.43 3.21 9.39
N PRO A 26 3.18 4.16 8.81
CA PRO A 26 3.02 5.57 9.14
C PRO A 26 1.75 6.19 8.53
N VAL A 27 1.16 5.57 7.51
CA VAL A 27 -0.04 6.09 6.84
C VAL A 27 -0.95 4.97 6.33
N VAL A 28 -2.25 5.13 6.57
CA VAL A 28 -3.31 4.33 5.94
C VAL A 28 -4.05 5.26 4.98
N ASP A 29 -3.99 4.95 3.69
CA ASP A 29 -4.61 5.74 2.63
C ASP A 29 -6.12 5.44 2.49
N ARG A 30 -6.85 6.19 1.65
CA ARG A 30 -8.33 6.13 1.67
C ARG A 30 -8.91 4.82 1.15
N TYR A 31 -8.42 4.33 0.01
CA TYR A 31 -8.89 3.11 -0.65
C TYR A 31 -7.91 2.67 -1.74
N LEU A 32 -8.14 1.47 -2.27
CA LEU A 32 -7.51 1.00 -3.50
C LEU A 32 -8.41 1.22 -4.71
N ASP A 33 -7.88 1.77 -5.79
CA ASP A 33 -8.59 1.88 -7.06
C ASP A 33 -8.76 0.52 -7.78
N ALA A 34 -9.37 0.55 -8.97
CA ALA A 34 -9.58 -0.66 -9.78
C ALA A 34 -8.27 -1.35 -10.20
N ARG A 35 -7.16 -0.61 -10.26
CA ARG A 35 -5.82 -1.10 -10.61
C ARG A 35 -4.98 -1.44 -9.37
N LYS A 36 -5.55 -1.35 -8.16
CA LYS A 36 -4.90 -1.61 -6.87
C LYS A 36 -3.81 -0.60 -6.51
N TYR A 37 -3.93 0.64 -7.00
CA TYR A 37 -3.15 1.76 -6.46
C TYR A 37 -3.88 2.40 -5.27
N PHE A 38 -3.11 2.86 -4.29
CA PHE A 38 -3.59 3.71 -3.20
C PHE A 38 -4.12 5.04 -3.74
N VAL A 39 -5.12 5.65 -3.08
CA VAL A 39 -5.69 6.96 -3.47
C VAL A 39 -5.75 7.95 -2.29
N PRO A 40 -5.06 9.13 -2.34
CA PRO A 40 -4.47 9.76 -3.53
C PRO A 40 -3.15 9.14 -3.96
N GLY A 41 -2.56 8.27 -3.13
CA GLY A 41 -1.51 7.36 -3.55
C GLY A 41 -0.12 7.92 -3.66
N LEU A 42 0.78 7.01 -4.05
CA LEU A 42 2.19 7.27 -4.33
C LEU A 42 2.58 6.84 -5.75
N GLY A 43 1.64 6.35 -6.56
CA GLY A 43 1.95 5.72 -7.85
C GLY A 43 2.69 4.39 -7.67
N ASP A 44 3.52 4.02 -8.65
CA ASP A 44 4.38 2.85 -8.55
C ASP A 44 5.61 3.16 -7.69
N PHE A 45 5.71 2.54 -6.51
CA PHE A 45 6.84 2.77 -5.60
C PHE A 45 8.16 2.27 -6.17
N GLY A 46 8.15 1.12 -6.85
CA GLY A 46 9.35 0.52 -7.41
C GLY A 46 9.96 1.42 -8.47
N ASP A 47 9.14 1.89 -9.39
CA ASP A 47 9.58 2.82 -10.43
C ASP A 47 10.11 4.14 -9.87
N ARG A 48 9.46 4.68 -8.84
CA ARG A 48 9.91 5.91 -8.18
C ARG A 48 11.19 5.72 -7.37
N LEU A 49 11.36 4.56 -6.74
CA LEU A 49 12.52 4.24 -5.91
C LEU A 49 13.76 3.98 -6.76
N TYR A 50 13.61 3.24 -7.86
CA TYR A 50 14.72 2.81 -8.72
C TYR A 50 14.89 3.66 -9.97
N GLY A 51 13.99 4.61 -10.23
CA GLY A 51 14.05 5.49 -11.40
C GLY A 51 13.75 4.77 -12.71
N THR A 52 12.88 3.76 -12.69
CA THR A 52 12.53 2.93 -13.88
C THR A 52 11.24 3.35 -14.56
N ALA A 53 10.57 4.40 -14.07
CA ALA A 53 9.42 4.96 -14.75
C ALA A 53 9.76 5.32 -16.20
N VAL A 54 9.02 4.76 -17.16
CA VAL A 54 9.09 5.22 -18.55
C VAL A 54 8.43 6.61 -18.56
N LEU A 55 9.25 7.62 -18.81
CA LEU A 55 8.75 8.95 -19.14
C LEU A 55 8.23 8.87 -20.58
N ASP A 56 6.91 8.89 -20.74
CA ASP A 56 6.29 9.25 -22.01
C ASP A 56 6.47 10.77 -22.25
#